data_AF-A0AAW9U6H4-F1
#
_entry.id   AF-A0AAW9U6H4-F1
#
_cell.length_a   1.000
_cell.length_b   1.000
_cell.length_c   1.000
_cell.angle_alpha   90.00
_cell.angle_beta   90.00
_cell.angle_gamma   90.00
#
_symmetry.space_group_name_H-M   'P 1'
#
loop_
_entity.id
_entity.type
_entity.pdbx_description
1 polymer ?
#
loop_
_entity_poly.entity_id
_entity_poly.type
_entity_poly.pdbx_seq_one_letter_code
_entity_poly.pdbx_strand_id
1 'polypeptide(L)' 'TAGAQANAIFYTLVATANQNHLNIYKYFKYLFDHLPNRKDEGLEAYLPWSKEVQTECHK' A
#
# COMPACT_ATOMS: atom_id res chain seq x y z
N THR A 1 23.34 7.13 -0.98
CA THR A 1 22.27 6.91 -1.98
C THR A 1 21.03 6.22 -1.40
N ALA A 2 21.13 5.41 -0.33
CA ALA A 2 19.99 4.71 0.28
C ALA A 2 18.77 5.60 0.60
N GLY A 3 18.98 6.81 1.13
CA GLY A 3 17.87 7.75 1.42
C GLY A 3 17.13 8.24 0.16
N ALA A 4 17.85 8.54 -0.92
CA ALA A 4 17.23 8.93 -2.18
C ALA A 4 16.40 7.79 -2.80
N GLN A 5 16.91 6.56 -2.72
CA GLN A 5 16.20 5.37 -3.16
C GLN A 5 14.94 5.10 -2.32
N ALA A 6 15.03 5.21 -0.99
CA ALA A 6 13.89 5.05 -0.10
C ALA A 6 12.80 6.08 -0.39
N ASN A 7 13.18 7.34 -0.60
CA ASN A 7 12.24 8.41 -0.95
C ASN A 7 11.57 8.14 -2.31
N ALA A 8 12.32 7.71 -3.32
CA ALA A 8 11.76 7.37 -4.63
C ALA A 8 10.71 6.25 -4.54
N ILE A 9 11.00 5.20 -3.74
CA ILE A 9 10.04 4.12 -3.47
C ILE A 9 8.80 4.64 -2.75
N PHE A 10 8.97 5.44 -1.70
CA PHE A 10 7.86 6.02 -0.94
C PHE A 10 6.93 6.86 -1.83
N TYR A 11 7.49 7.78 -2.63
CA TYR A 11 6.69 8.60 -3.54
C TYR A 11 6.00 7.77 -4.63
N THR A 12 6.64 6.70 -5.11
CA THR A 12 6.02 5.78 -6.07
C THR A 12 4.79 5.13 -5.46
N LEU A 13 4.88 4.60 -4.23
CA LEU A 13 3.75 4.01 -3.52
C LEU A 13 2.61 5.01 -3.24
N VAL A 14 2.96 6.24 -2.85
CA VAL A 14 1.99 7.34 -2.66
C VAL A 14 1.25 7.63 -3.98
N ALA A 15 1.99 7.76 -5.08
CA ALA A 15 1.41 8.03 -6.40
C ALA A 15 0.47 6.89 -6.84
N THR A 16 0.91 5.64 -6.68
CA THR A 16 0.10 4.46 -7.01
C THR A 16 -1.17 4.39 -6.16
N ALA A 17 -1.09 4.62 -4.85
CA ALA A 17 -2.27 4.63 -3.97
C ALA A 17 -3.28 5.72 -4.40
N ASN A 18 -2.78 6.92 -4.73
CA ASN A 18 -3.61 8.02 -5.18
C ASN A 18 -4.30 7.72 -6.54
N GLN A 19 -3.58 7.11 -7.49
CA GLN A 19 -4.11 6.69 -8.79
C GLN A 19 -5.18 5.58 -8.68
N ASN A 20 -5.14 4.78 -7.62
CA ASN A 20 -6.14 3.74 -7.34
C ASN A 20 -7.25 4.23 -6.39
N HIS A 21 -7.42 5.54 -6.27
CA HIS A 21 -8.48 6.19 -5.46
C HIS A 21 -8.46 5.80 -3.97
N LEU A 22 -7.29 5.47 -3.42
CA LEU A 22 -7.13 5.15 -2.01
C LEU A 22 -6.81 6.39 -1.17
N ASN A 23 -7.28 6.37 0.07
CA ASN A 23 -6.76 7.22 1.14
C ASN A 23 -5.33 6.75 1.48
N ILE A 24 -4.35 7.62 1.23
CA ILE A 24 -2.92 7.30 1.36
C ILE A 24 -2.60 6.82 2.77
N TYR A 25 -3.05 7.53 3.81
CA TYR A 25 -2.77 7.17 5.20
C TYR A 25 -3.34 5.80 5.55
N LYS A 26 -4.60 5.54 5.21
CA LYS A 26 -5.24 4.24 5.46
C LYS A 26 -4.51 3.11 4.74
N TYR A 27 -4.11 3.31 3.49
CA TYR A 27 -3.40 2.30 2.72
C TYR A 27 -2.05 1.95 3.34
N PHE A 28 -1.22 2.94 3.69
CA PHE A 28 0.05 2.66 4.36
C PHE A 28 -0.14 2.01 5.73
N LYS A 29 -1.16 2.44 6.50
CA LYS A 29 -1.51 1.79 7.76
C LYS A 29 -1.91 0.32 7.56
N TYR A 30 -2.77 0.04 6.57
CA TYR A 30 -3.18 -1.32 6.22
C TYR A 30 -1.97 -2.19 5.86
N LEU A 31 -1.07 -1.67 5.02
CA LEU A 31 0.16 -2.37 4.65
C LEU A 31 1.03 -2.69 5.87
N PHE A 32 1.23 -1.72 6.78
CA PHE A 32 2.06 -1.93 7.97
C PHE A 32 1.42 -2.87 9.00
N ASP A 33 0.09 -2.87 9.11
CA ASP A 33 -0.63 -3.74 10.04
C ASP A 33 -0.69 -5.20 9.52
N HIS A 34 -0.79 -5.41 8.20
CA HIS A 34 -1.08 -6.73 7.63
C HIS A 34 0.13 -7.40 6.96
N LEU A 35 0.99 -6.69 6.22
CA LEU A 35 2.11 -7.32 5.50
C LEU A 35 3.09 -8.06 6.43
N PRO A 36 3.48 -7.53 7.61
CA PRO A 36 4.37 -8.25 8.52
C PRO A 36 3.74 -9.53 9.08
N ASN A 37 2.41 -9.62 9.09
CA ASN A 37 1.63 -10.71 9.68
C ASN A 37 1.09 -11.70 8.64
N ARG A 38 1.42 -11.54 7.36
CA ARG A 38 0.94 -12.45 6.31
C ARG A 38 1.51 -13.85 6.53
N LYS A 39 0.64 -14.86 6.53
CA LYS A 39 1.04 -16.28 6.63
C LYS A 39 1.17 -16.92 5.26
N ASP A 40 0.07 -16.90 4.49
CA ASP A 40 -0.02 -17.60 3.20
C ASP A 40 -0.61 -16.72 2.07
N GLU A 41 -0.96 -15.47 2.38
CA GLU A 41 -1.50 -14.54 1.39
C GLU A 41 -0.39 -13.98 0.49
N GLY A 42 -0.60 -14.10 -0.82
CA GLY A 42 0.26 -13.49 -1.83
C GLY A 42 0.24 -11.96 -1.73
N LEU A 43 1.23 -11.31 -2.35
CA LEU A 43 1.32 -9.84 -2.36
C LEU A 43 0.08 -9.20 -3.01
N GLU A 44 -0.58 -9.96 -3.91
CA GLU A 44 -1.78 -9.59 -4.65
C GLU A 44 -2.92 -9.12 -3.75
N ALA A 45 -3.06 -9.70 -2.55
CA ALA A 45 -4.08 -9.32 -1.56
C ALA A 45 -3.88 -7.91 -0.99
N TYR A 46 -2.65 -7.39 -1.09
CA TYR A 46 -2.25 -6.09 -0.54
C TYR A 46 -2.09 -5.02 -1.63
N LEU A 47 -2.25 -5.38 -2.90
CA LEU A 47 -2.11 -4.43 -4.00
C LEU A 47 -3.25 -3.41 -3.97
N PRO A 48 -3.01 -2.20 -4.50
CA PRO A 48 -3.97 -1.11 -4.43
C PRO A 48 -5.35 -1.43 -5.03
N TRP A 49 -5.44 -2.38 -5.94
CA TRP A 49 -6.68 -2.81 -6.61
C TRP A 49 -7.32 -4.05 -5.99
N SER A 50 -6.76 -4.60 -4.90
CA SER A 50 -7.39 -5.75 -4.23
C SER A 50 -8.72 -5.34 -3.60
N LYS A 51 -9.65 -6.30 -3.49
CA LYS A 51 -11.01 -6.04 -3.02
C LYS A 51 -11.01 -5.54 -1.57
N GLU A 52 -10.21 -6.16 -0.72
CA GLU A 52 -10.08 -5.85 0.70
C GLU A 52 -9.46 -4.46 0.89
N VAL A 53 -8.38 -4.15 0.17
CA VAL A 53 -7.74 -2.82 0.21
C VAL A 53 -8.71 -1.74 -0.27
N GLN A 54 -9.43 -1.98 -1.37
CA GLN A 54 -10.43 -1.04 -1.87
C GLN A 54 -11.58 -0.86 -0.85
N THR A 55 -11.98 -1.91 -0.14
CA THR A 55 -13.05 -1.80 0.86
C THR A 55 -12.62 -0.96 2.07
N GLU A 56 -11.41 -1.17 2.59
CA GLU A 56 -10.96 -0.51 3.82
C GLU A 56 -10.34 0.88 3.58
N CYS A 57 -9.66 1.04 2.45
CA CYS A 57 -8.78 2.17 2.19
C CYS A 57 -9.30 3.14 1.12
N HIS A 58 -10.47 2.92 0.51
CA HIS A 58 -11.02 3.89 -0.45
C HIS A 58 -11.15 5.29 0.19
N LYS A 59 -10.99 6.32 -0.67
CA LYS A 59 -11.17 7.73 -0.28
C LYS A 59 -12.56 8.01 0.27
#